data_AF-A0A6A3H5V6-F1
#
_entry.id   AF-A0A6A3H5V6-F1
#
_cell.length_a   1.000
_cell.length_b   1.000
_cell.length_c   1.000
_cell.angle_alpha   90.00
_cell.angle_beta   90.00
_cell.angle_gamma   90.00
#
_symmetry.space_group_name_H-M   'P 1'
#
loop_
_entity.id
_entity.type
_entity.pdbx_description
1 polymer ?
#
loop_
_entity_poly.entity_id
_entity_poly.type
_entity_poly.pdbx_seq_one_letter_code
_entity_poly.pdbx_strand_id
1 'polypeptide(L)'
;MHAYFRRFRALRGKGVGGIAHDSLQRSWCAMIVRWNRMLRADTSFVEWLEACEEVVGNYSLRDLRARVCTNVWDAGRICYVQVREGYAVCVSSGNFSEENWQRGVAE
;
A
#
# COMPACT_ATOMS: atom_id res chain seq x y z
N MET A 1 17.66 -2.47 -15.53
CA MET A 1 16.70 -1.45 -16.02
C MET A 1 15.24 -1.91 -16.05
N HIS A 2 14.88 -3.03 -16.71
CA HIS A 2 13.48 -3.48 -16.77
C HIS A 2 12.83 -3.75 -15.39
N ALA A 3 13.57 -4.32 -14.44
CA ALA A 3 13.10 -4.52 -13.07
C ALA A 3 12.78 -3.19 -12.37
N TYR A 4 13.66 -2.20 -12.48
CA TYR A 4 13.43 -0.85 -11.95
C TYR A 4 12.24 -0.16 -12.59
N PHE A 5 11.99 -0.38 -13.88
CA PHE A 5 10.80 0.15 -14.55
C PHE A 5 9.50 -0.44 -14.02
N ARG A 6 9.47 -1.76 -13.77
CA ARG A 6 8.30 -2.40 -13.14
C ARG A 6 8.04 -1.83 -11.76
N ARG A 7 9.09 -1.70 -10.93
CA ARG A 7 9.03 -1.11 -9.59
C ARG A 7 8.55 0.35 -9.63
N PHE A 8 9.12 1.16 -10.52
CA PHE A 8 8.74 2.57 -10.70
C PHE A 8 7.26 2.75 -11.09
N ARG A 9 6.72 1.84 -11.91
CA ARG A 9 5.30 1.85 -12.24
C ARG A 9 4.43 1.36 -11.08
N ALA A 10 4.89 0.36 -10.33
CA ALA A 10 4.20 -0.15 -9.15
C ALA A 10 4.02 0.93 -8.07
N LEU A 11 4.97 1.87 -7.93
CA LEU A 11 4.82 3.06 -7.06
C LEU A 11 3.56 3.89 -7.37
N ARG A 12 3.01 3.78 -8.58
CA ARG A 12 1.77 4.47 -9.01
C ARG A 12 0.57 3.53 -9.08
N GLY A 13 0.68 2.31 -8.55
CA GLY A 13 -0.34 1.26 -8.67
C GLY A 13 -0.54 0.75 -10.10
N LYS A 14 0.45 0.91 -10.99
CA LYS A 14 0.33 0.54 -12.41
C LYS A 14 1.19 -0.68 -12.75
N GLY A 15 0.58 -1.70 -13.35
CA GLY A 15 1.28 -2.86 -13.90
C GLY A 15 1.90 -2.59 -15.28
N VAL A 16 2.50 -3.63 -15.88
CA VAL A 16 3.06 -3.59 -17.25
C VAL A 16 2.31 -4.47 -18.26
N GLY A 17 1.47 -5.41 -17.79
CA GLY A 17 0.70 -6.30 -18.66
C GLY A 17 -0.56 -5.62 -19.22
N GLY A 18 -0.88 -5.87 -20.49
CA GLY A 18 -2.09 -5.35 -21.14
C GLY A 18 -2.14 -3.82 -21.30
N ILE A 19 -1.02 -3.13 -21.09
CA ILE A 19 -0.95 -1.66 -21.19
C ILE A 19 -0.55 -1.25 -22.61
N ALA A 20 -1.21 -0.22 -23.14
CA ALA A 20 -0.87 0.36 -24.43
C ALA A 20 0.58 0.85 -24.50
N HIS A 21 1.21 0.67 -25.66
CA HIS A 21 2.63 0.95 -25.87
C HIS A 21 3.00 2.41 -25.57
N ASP A 22 2.18 3.37 -25.98
CA ASP A 22 2.36 4.80 -25.73
C ASP A 22 2.41 5.13 -24.23
N SER A 23 1.57 4.48 -23.42
CA SER A 23 1.55 4.61 -21.97
C SER A 23 2.81 4.03 -21.32
N LEU A 24 3.32 2.91 -21.83
CA LEU A 24 4.60 2.36 -21.41
C LEU A 24 5.76 3.28 -21.79
N GLN A 25 5.77 3.80 -23.01
CA GLN A 25 6.81 4.70 -23.51
C GLN A 25 6.88 6.01 -22.71
N ARG A 26 5.73 6.66 -22.45
CA ARG A 26 5.65 7.88 -21.63
C ARG A 26 6.17 7.62 -20.21
N SER A 27 5.78 6.49 -19.64
CA SER A 27 6.21 6.09 -18.30
C SER A 27 7.71 5.80 -18.24
N TRP A 28 8.26 5.17 -19.29
CA TRP A 28 9.69 4.90 -19.42
C TRP A 28 10.48 6.20 -19.54
N CYS A 29 10.03 7.14 -20.38
CA CYS A 29 10.65 8.45 -20.53
C CYS A 29 10.68 9.21 -19.19
N ALA A 30 9.58 9.18 -18.43
CA ALA A 30 9.53 9.79 -17.10
C ALA A 30 10.53 9.16 -16.12
N MET A 31 10.70 7.84 -16.15
CA MET A 31 11.71 7.14 -15.34
C MET A 31 13.13 7.59 -15.72
N ILE A 32 13.46 7.63 -17.02
CA ILE A 32 14.79 8.04 -17.50
C ILE A 32 15.07 9.51 -17.16
N VAL A 33 14.10 10.40 -17.32
CA VAL A 33 14.26 11.82 -16.93
C VAL A 33 14.58 11.94 -15.44
N ARG A 34 13.88 11.18 -14.59
CA ARG A 34 14.16 11.18 -13.14
C ARG A 34 15.54 10.61 -12.84
N TRP A 35 15.89 9.47 -13.44
CA TRP A 35 17.21 8.85 -13.28
C TRP A 35 18.33 9.83 -13.63
N ASN A 36 18.23 10.48 -14.79
CA ASN A 36 19.22 11.44 -15.26
C ASN A 36 19.28 12.71 -14.39
N ARG A 37 18.15 13.12 -13.80
CA ARG A 37 18.12 14.23 -12.84
C ARG A 37 18.85 13.87 -11.56
N MET A 38 18.64 12.65 -11.06
CA MET A 38 19.26 12.18 -9.82
C MET A 38 20.76 11.96 -10.00
N LEU A 39 21.17 11.38 -11.12
CA LEU A 39 22.59 11.25 -11.49
C LEU A 39 23.28 12.63 -11.52
N ARG A 40 22.62 13.65 -12.08
CA ARG A 40 23.14 15.03 -12.09
C ARG A 40 23.20 15.68 -10.71
N ALA A 41 22.40 15.21 -9.78
CA ALA A 41 22.38 15.67 -8.40
C ALA A 41 23.26 14.81 -7.47
N ASP A 42 24.04 13.89 -8.03
CA ASP A 42 24.86 12.92 -7.28
C ASP A 42 24.05 12.11 -6.24
N THR A 43 22.83 11.72 -6.62
CA THR A 43 21.92 10.93 -5.78
C THR A 43 21.53 9.62 -6.47
N SER A 44 21.32 8.56 -5.69
CA SER A 44 20.97 7.24 -6.21
C SER A 44 19.49 7.12 -6.51
N PHE A 45 19.14 6.88 -7.78
CA PHE A 45 17.76 6.54 -8.16
C PHE A 45 17.26 5.28 -7.46
N VAL A 46 18.14 4.30 -7.22
CA VAL A 46 17.78 3.03 -6.58
C VAL A 46 17.39 3.26 -5.13
N GLU A 47 18.20 4.01 -4.37
CA GLU A 47 17.89 4.35 -2.97
C GLU A 47 16.60 5.17 -2.86
N TRP A 48 16.38 6.13 -3.76
CA TRP A 48 15.12 6.88 -3.79
C TRP A 48 13.92 5.98 -4.07
N LEU A 49 14.07 5.01 -4.97
CA LEU A 49 13.01 4.10 -5.32
C LEU A 49 12.69 3.16 -4.14
N GLU A 50 13.69 2.67 -3.43
CA GLU A 50 13.52 1.88 -2.19
C GLU A 50 12.82 2.69 -1.09
N ALA A 51 13.24 3.93 -0.86
CA ALA A 51 12.58 4.81 0.10
C ALA A 51 11.11 5.08 -0.28
N CYS A 52 10.80 5.22 -1.57
CA CYS A 52 9.42 5.36 -2.02
C CYS A 52 8.61 4.08 -1.85
N GLU A 53 9.20 2.92 -2.08
CA GLU A 53 8.54 1.63 -1.86
C GLU A 53 8.25 1.39 -0.39
N GLU A 54 9.18 1.76 0.50
CA GLU A 54 8.96 1.72 1.95
C GLU A 54 7.80 2.63 2.37
N VAL A 55 7.77 3.87 1.88
CA VAL A 55 6.66 4.80 2.14
C VAL A 55 5.34 4.23 1.58
N VAL A 56 5.31 3.78 0.33
CA VAL A 56 4.08 3.22 -0.27
C VAL A 56 3.62 1.96 0.46
N GLY A 57 4.54 1.11 0.92
CA GLY A 57 4.23 -0.04 1.78
C GLY A 57 3.63 0.42 3.11
N ASN A 58 4.36 1.25 3.86
CA ASN A 58 3.94 1.70 5.19
C ASN A 58 2.62 2.48 5.22
N TYR A 59 2.27 3.15 4.12
CA TYR A 59 1.01 3.90 3.96
C TYR A 59 0.01 3.22 3.03
N SER A 60 0.18 1.93 2.73
CA SER A 60 -0.83 1.18 2.01
C SER A 60 -2.11 1.17 2.87
N LEU A 61 -3.28 1.37 2.25
CA LEU A 61 -4.56 1.33 2.98
C LEU A 61 -4.75 0.00 3.71
N ARG A 62 -4.16 -1.08 3.18
CA ARG A 62 -4.14 -2.40 3.80
C ARG A 62 -3.33 -2.41 5.09
N ASP A 63 -2.12 -1.86 5.08
CA ASP A 63 -1.27 -1.86 6.27
C ASP A 63 -1.78 -0.85 7.31
N LEU A 64 -2.39 0.26 6.86
CA LEU A 64 -3.12 1.16 7.74
C LEU A 64 -4.35 0.48 8.37
N ARG A 65 -5.14 -0.26 7.58
CA ARG A 65 -6.27 -1.07 8.08
C ARG A 65 -5.77 -2.06 9.12
N ALA A 66 -4.73 -2.83 8.82
CA ALA A 66 -4.15 -3.78 9.75
C ALA A 66 -3.73 -3.14 11.07
N ARG A 67 -2.98 -2.03 11.02
CA ARG A 67 -2.54 -1.30 12.24
C ARG A 67 -3.70 -0.74 13.04
N VAL A 68 -4.69 -0.13 12.39
CA VAL A 68 -5.88 0.41 13.07
C VAL A 68 -6.66 -0.73 13.72
N CYS A 69 -6.81 -1.86 13.03
CA CYS A 69 -7.50 -3.00 13.58
C CYS A 69 -6.74 -3.61 14.77
N THR A 70 -5.45 -3.87 14.67
CA THR A 70 -4.65 -4.35 15.82
C THR A 70 -4.81 -3.42 17.04
N ASN A 71 -4.68 -2.11 16.84
CA ASN A 71 -4.85 -1.15 17.95
C ASN A 71 -6.25 -1.18 18.57
N VAL A 72 -7.30 -1.43 17.78
CA VAL A 72 -8.68 -1.55 18.29
C VAL A 72 -8.85 -2.83 19.10
N TRP A 73 -8.29 -3.94 18.61
CA TRP A 73 -8.33 -5.22 19.31
C TRP A 73 -7.61 -5.12 20.66
N ASP A 74 -6.37 -4.63 20.66
CA ASP A 74 -5.55 -4.49 21.86
C ASP A 74 -6.19 -3.57 22.91
N ALA A 75 -6.89 -2.51 22.45
CA ALA A 75 -7.61 -1.59 23.32
C ALA A 75 -9.00 -2.10 23.76
N GLY A 76 -9.43 -3.28 23.31
CA GLY A 76 -10.75 -3.84 23.61
C GLY A 76 -11.92 -3.04 22.99
N ARG A 77 -11.67 -2.25 21.94
CA ARG A 77 -12.63 -1.30 21.35
C ARG A 77 -13.47 -1.89 20.20
N ILE A 78 -13.68 -3.20 20.19
CA ILE A 78 -14.29 -3.97 19.09
C ILE A 78 -15.68 -3.44 18.67
N CYS A 79 -16.52 -3.04 19.64
CA CYS A 79 -17.86 -2.50 19.40
C CYS A 79 -17.86 -1.20 18.58
N TYR A 80 -16.88 -0.31 18.78
CA TYR A 80 -16.77 0.93 17.99
C TYR A 80 -16.47 0.66 16.52
N VAL A 81 -15.59 -0.30 16.22
CA VAL A 81 -15.27 -0.69 14.84
C VAL A 81 -16.45 -1.33 14.16
N GLN A 82 -17.20 -2.22 14.84
CA GLN A 82 -18.41 -2.82 14.29
C GLN A 82 -19.43 -1.77 13.84
N VAL A 83 -19.70 -0.77 14.68
CA VAL A 83 -20.62 0.34 14.33
C VAL A 83 -20.11 1.12 13.12
N ARG A 84 -18.79 1.38 13.03
CA ARG A 84 -18.19 2.11 11.90
C ARG A 84 -18.19 1.30 10.60
N GLU A 85 -17.97 -0.01 10.67
CA GLU A 85 -18.00 -0.93 9.53
C GLU A 85 -19.44 -1.28 9.08
N GLY A 86 -20.46 -0.71 9.72
CA GLY A 86 -21.86 -0.79 9.27
C GLY A 86 -22.73 -1.80 10.01
N TYR A 87 -22.24 -2.38 11.12
CA TYR A 87 -23.10 -3.18 12.00
C TYR A 87 -23.96 -2.27 12.87
N ALA A 88 -25.29 -2.42 12.76
CA ALA A 88 -26.27 -1.55 13.39
C ALA A 88 -26.30 -1.62 14.94
N VAL A 89 -25.73 -2.68 15.53
CA VAL A 89 -25.76 -2.92 16.98
C VAL A 89 -24.42 -3.51 17.41
N CYS A 90 -23.89 -3.06 18.54
CA CYS A 90 -22.80 -3.76 19.22
C CYS A 90 -23.34 -5.09 19.75
N VAL A 91 -23.17 -6.16 18.97
CA VAL A 91 -23.48 -7.50 19.45
C VAL A 91 -22.55 -7.77 20.63
N SER A 92 -23.12 -8.13 21.79
CA SER A 92 -22.36 -8.52 22.98
C SER A 92 -21.25 -9.49 22.54
N SER A 93 -20.01 -9.12 22.87
CA SER A 93 -18.73 -9.63 22.36
C SER A 93 -18.45 -11.12 22.57
N GLY A 94 -19.46 -11.93 22.90
CA GLY A 94 -19.32 -13.35 23.22
C GLY A 94 -18.82 -14.23 22.08
N ASN A 95 -18.82 -13.76 20.83
CA ASN A 95 -18.54 -14.62 19.66
C ASN A 95 -17.55 -14.04 18.64
N PHE A 96 -16.88 -12.90 18.90
CA PHE A 96 -15.89 -12.39 17.95
C PHE A 96 -14.50 -12.95 18.28
N SER A 97 -14.20 -14.13 17.73
CA SER A 97 -12.90 -14.78 17.93
C SER A 97 -11.77 -14.02 17.21
N GLU A 98 -10.55 -14.18 17.71
CA GLU A 98 -9.36 -13.61 17.08
C GLU A 98 -9.20 -14.09 15.63
N GLU A 99 -9.59 -15.33 15.31
CA GLU A 99 -9.52 -15.80 13.92
C GLU A 99 -10.49 -15.05 12.99
N ASN A 100 -11.67 -14.69 13.48
CA ASN A 100 -12.63 -13.89 12.71
C ASN A 100 -12.13 -12.45 12.53
N TRP A 101 -11.45 -11.89 13.54
CA TRP A 101 -10.80 -10.59 13.47
C TRP A 101 -9.69 -10.56 12.42
N GLN A 102 -8.77 -11.52 12.47
CA GLN A 102 -7.65 -11.59 11.53
C GLN A 102 -8.13 -11.80 10.08
N ARG A 103 -9.22 -12.55 9.88
CA ARG A 103 -9.84 -12.72 8.55
C ARG A 103 -10.32 -11.39 7.99
N GLY A 104 -11.04 -10.60 8.78
CA GLY A 104 -11.54 -9.29 8.35
C GLY A 104 -10.42 -8.27 8.09
N VAL A 105 -9.30 -8.37 8.80
CA VAL A 105 -8.12 -7.54 8.56
C VAL A 105 -7.41 -7.88 7.24
N ALA A 106 -7.46 -9.13 6.82
CA ALA A 106 -6.75 -9.64 5.65
C ALA A 106 -7.49 -9.44 4.30
N GLU A 107 -8.82 -9.22 4.34
CA GLU A 107 -9.65 -8.84 3.17
C GLU A 107 -9.38 -7.40 2.69
#